data_AF-A0AAW9KMR2-F1
#
_entry.id   AF-A0AAW9KMR2-F1
#
_cell.length_a   1.000
_cell.length_b   1.000
_cell.length_c   1.000
_cell.angle_alpha   90.00
_cell.angle_beta   90.00
_cell.angle_gamma   90.00
#
_symmetry.space_group_name_H-M   'P 1'
#
loop_
_entity.id
_entity.type
_entity.pdbx_description
1 polymer ?
#
loop_
_entity_poly.entity_id
_entity_poly.type
_entity_poly.pdbx_seq_one_letter_code
_entity_poly.pdbx_strand_id
1 'polypeptide(L)'
;LMEELLQYRFPDGRLKNQSFGNLFLAAMDGVSDNFEDAIQKMSSVLAVTGKVLPVTLEDMKLIAELENGNKVEGESQIPDEVLRQNSRIKKLMIEPKDAKPLEDAIKAIEEADAIVLGPGSLYTS
;
A
#
# COMPACT_ATOMS: atom_id res chain seq x y z
N LEU A 1 -15.68 -16.03 7.43
CA LEU A 1 -15.42 -16.76 6.18
C LEU A 1 -14.72 -15.92 5.10
N MET A 2 -15.34 -14.90 4.51
CA MET A 2 -14.65 -14.13 3.43
C MET A 2 -13.39 -13.42 3.92
N GLU A 3 -13.45 -12.82 5.12
CA GLU A 3 -12.28 -12.23 5.79
C GLU A 3 -11.15 -13.26 6.02
N GLU A 4 -11.50 -14.44 6.54
CA GLU A 4 -10.56 -15.53 6.79
C GLU A 4 -9.91 -16.02 5.49
N LEU A 5 -10.65 -16.04 4.38
CA LEU A 5 -10.12 -16.38 3.05
C LEU A 5 -9.13 -15.32 2.57
N LEU A 6 -9.43 -14.04 2.69
CA LEU A 6 -8.51 -12.97 2.26
C LEU A 6 -7.21 -12.96 3.09
N GLN A 7 -7.32 -13.27 4.38
CA GLN A 7 -6.16 -13.37 5.29
C GLN A 7 -5.43 -14.71 5.18
N TYR A 8 -5.98 -15.69 4.45
CA TYR A 8 -5.40 -17.03 4.34
C TYR A 8 -4.01 -16.96 3.72
N ARG A 9 -3.03 -17.50 4.44
CA ARG A 9 -1.67 -17.70 3.95
C ARG A 9 -1.44 -19.18 3.73
N PHE A 10 -1.07 -19.57 2.51
CA PHE A 10 -0.88 -20.98 2.17
C PHE A 10 0.25 -21.60 3.00
N PRO A 11 -0.01 -22.70 3.74
CA PRO A 11 0.96 -23.26 4.67
C PRO A 11 2.09 -24.00 3.96
N ASP A 12 1.79 -24.67 2.83
CA ASP A 12 2.71 -25.54 2.12
C ASP A 12 2.42 -25.58 0.60
N GLY A 13 3.27 -26.29 -0.14
CA GLY A 13 3.17 -26.46 -1.59
C GLY A 13 3.79 -25.30 -2.38
N ARG A 14 3.42 -25.19 -3.67
CA ARG A 14 4.00 -24.18 -4.59
C ARG A 14 3.67 -22.74 -4.21
N LEU A 15 2.57 -22.53 -3.50
CA LEU A 15 2.12 -21.23 -3.03
C LEU A 15 2.52 -20.96 -1.57
N LYS A 16 3.41 -21.76 -0.98
CA LYS A 16 3.81 -21.61 0.42
C LYS A 16 4.16 -20.15 0.74
N ASN A 17 3.61 -19.66 1.85
CA ASN A 17 3.70 -18.28 2.34
C ASN A 17 3.05 -17.20 1.46
N GLN A 18 2.37 -17.52 0.37
CA GLN A 18 1.59 -16.53 -0.38
C GLN A 18 0.28 -16.20 0.35
N SER A 19 -0.16 -14.94 0.27
CA SER A 19 -1.48 -14.51 0.75
C SER A 19 -2.51 -14.73 -0.35
N PHE A 20 -3.63 -15.39 -0.03
CA PHE A 20 -4.73 -15.52 -0.97
C PHE A 20 -5.30 -14.16 -1.38
N GLY A 21 -5.45 -13.20 -0.46
CA GLY A 21 -5.89 -11.84 -0.77
C GLY A 21 -5.01 -11.16 -1.82
N ASN A 22 -3.68 -11.29 -1.72
CA ASN A 22 -2.76 -10.72 -2.70
C ASN A 22 -2.86 -11.41 -4.06
N LEU A 23 -3.00 -12.74 -4.07
CA LEU A 23 -3.19 -13.49 -5.32
C LEU A 23 -4.54 -13.16 -5.97
N PHE A 24 -5.57 -12.95 -5.16
CA PHE A 24 -6.88 -12.51 -5.64
C PHE A 24 -6.80 -11.11 -6.24
N LEU A 25 -6.16 -10.15 -5.57
CA LEU A 25 -5.92 -8.82 -6.11
C LEU A 25 -5.12 -8.87 -7.42
N ALA A 26 -4.04 -9.65 -7.48
CA ALA A 26 -3.24 -9.81 -8.70
C ALA A 26 -4.02 -10.45 -9.85
N ALA A 27 -4.90 -11.41 -9.55
CA ALA A 27 -5.80 -12.00 -10.54
C ALA A 27 -6.86 -11.00 -11.02
N MET A 28 -7.41 -10.19 -10.11
CA MET A 28 -8.35 -9.12 -10.43
C MET A 28 -7.71 -8.06 -11.32
N ASP A 29 -6.46 -7.67 -11.05
CA ASP A 29 -5.67 -6.78 -11.90
C ASP A 29 -5.49 -7.36 -13.31
N GLY A 30 -5.10 -8.63 -13.42
CA GLY A 30 -4.90 -9.30 -14.70
C GLY A 30 -6.16 -9.49 -15.58
N VAL A 31 -7.37 -9.36 -15.02
CA VAL A 31 -8.64 -9.43 -15.78
C VAL A 31 -9.35 -8.09 -15.92
N SER A 32 -8.76 -7.03 -15.37
CA SER A 32 -9.30 -5.67 -15.40
C SER A 32 -8.58 -4.83 -16.44
N ASP A 33 -9.21 -3.74 -16.86
CA ASP A 33 -8.60 -2.86 -17.89
C ASP A 33 -7.42 -2.07 -17.31
N ASN A 34 -7.48 -1.78 -16.00
CA ASN A 34 -6.42 -1.15 -15.23
C ASN A 34 -6.56 -1.50 -13.73
N PHE A 35 -5.56 -1.11 -12.93
CA PHE A 35 -5.51 -1.40 -11.49
C PHE A 35 -6.63 -0.74 -10.68
N GLU A 36 -7.10 0.43 -11.11
CA GLU A 36 -8.24 1.10 -10.46
C GLU A 36 -9.52 0.29 -10.60
N ASP A 37 -9.83 -0.15 -11.83
CA ASP A 37 -10.95 -1.04 -12.14
C ASP A 37 -10.86 -2.36 -11.36
N ALA A 38 -9.64 -2.90 -11.18
CA ALA A 38 -9.42 -4.10 -10.37
C ALA A 38 -9.83 -3.90 -8.91
N ILE A 39 -9.48 -2.77 -8.29
CA ILE A 39 -9.85 -2.45 -6.91
C ILE A 39 -11.37 -2.23 -6.80
N GLN A 40 -12.00 -1.57 -7.76
CA GLN A 40 -13.44 -1.35 -7.77
C GLN A 40 -14.22 -2.68 -7.91
N LYS A 41 -13.82 -3.54 -8.84
CA LYS A 41 -14.40 -4.88 -9.00
C LYS A 41 -14.18 -5.75 -7.78
N MET A 42 -12.98 -5.73 -7.19
CA MET A 42 -12.69 -6.44 -5.94
C MET A 42 -13.59 -5.96 -4.80
N SER A 43 -13.73 -4.64 -4.62
CA SER A 43 -14.61 -4.04 -3.62
C SER A 43 -16.07 -4.47 -3.80
N SER A 44 -16.51 -4.59 -5.06
CA SER A 44 -17.85 -5.07 -5.42
C SER A 44 -18.05 -6.54 -5.07
N VAL A 45 -17.09 -7.42 -5.39
CA VAL A 45 -17.13 -8.85 -5.04
C VAL A 45 -17.17 -9.05 -3.53
N LEU A 46 -16.45 -8.21 -2.78
CA LEU A 46 -16.38 -8.26 -1.33
C LEU A 46 -17.52 -7.52 -0.62
N ALA A 47 -18.45 -6.91 -1.37
CA ALA A 47 -19.56 -6.11 -0.86
C ALA A 47 -19.11 -5.04 0.16
N VAL A 48 -17.97 -4.40 -0.12
CA VAL A 48 -17.41 -3.33 0.73
C VAL A 48 -18.37 -2.14 0.75
N THR A 49 -18.69 -1.64 1.94
CA THR A 49 -19.43 -0.38 2.09
C THR A 49 -18.43 0.78 2.08
N GLY A 50 -18.45 1.59 1.03
CA GLY A 50 -17.52 2.71 0.84
C GLY A 50 -16.64 2.53 -0.39
N LYS A 51 -15.63 3.39 -0.54
CA LYS A 51 -14.64 3.34 -1.63
C LYS A 51 -13.26 3.08 -1.05
N VAL A 52 -12.54 2.13 -1.63
CA VAL A 52 -11.10 1.93 -1.39
C VAL A 52 -10.37 2.48 -2.60
N LEU A 53 -9.51 3.47 -2.38
CA LEU A 53 -8.79 4.15 -3.44
C LEU A 53 -7.28 4.00 -3.18
N PRO A 54 -6.48 3.58 -4.17
CA PRO A 54 -5.03 3.59 -4.05
C PRO A 54 -4.52 5.03 -4.03
N VAL A 55 -3.38 5.26 -3.39
CA VAL A 55 -2.74 6.58 -3.36
C VAL A 55 -2.27 7.03 -4.75
N THR A 56 -1.76 6.09 -5.53
CA THR A 56 -1.32 6.28 -6.92
C THR A 56 -1.48 4.97 -7.69
N LEU A 57 -1.52 5.04 -9.03
CA LEU A 57 -1.46 3.87 -9.92
C LEU A 57 -0.02 3.56 -10.38
N GLU A 58 0.93 4.43 -10.04
CA GLU A 58 2.34 4.26 -10.40
C GLU A 58 3.07 3.37 -9.39
N ASP A 59 4.03 2.57 -9.85
CA ASP A 59 4.91 1.79 -8.98
C ASP A 59 5.83 2.75 -8.19
N MET A 60 5.45 3.01 -6.95
CA MET A 60 6.08 4.00 -6.08
C MET A 60 6.79 3.33 -4.90
N LYS A 61 8.00 3.79 -4.62
CA LYS A 61 8.80 3.35 -3.48
C LYS A 61 9.00 4.46 -2.47
N LEU A 62 8.98 4.08 -1.20
CA LEU A 62 9.33 4.96 -0.10
C LEU A 62 10.85 4.94 0.15
N ILE A 63 11.44 6.13 0.33
CA ILE A 63 12.86 6.32 0.63
C ILE A 63 13.00 7.12 1.93
N ALA A 64 13.75 6.60 2.89
CA ALA A 64 14.15 7.34 4.09
C ALA A 64 15.58 7.86 3.98
N GLU A 65 15.78 9.16 4.18
CA GLU A 65 17.09 9.74 4.50
C GLU A 65 17.27 9.73 6.00
N LEU A 66 18.36 9.12 6.49
CA LEU A 66 18.71 9.04 7.90
C LEU A 66 19.57 10.23 8.34
N GLU A 67 19.65 10.50 9.64
CA GLU A 67 20.47 11.60 10.19
C GLU A 67 21.96 11.45 9.87
N ASN A 68 22.45 10.22 9.71
CA ASN A 68 23.82 9.94 9.30
C ASN A 68 24.09 10.15 7.78
N GLY A 69 23.07 10.56 7.02
CA GLY A 69 23.14 10.83 5.58
C GLY A 69 22.88 9.63 4.67
N ASN A 70 22.76 8.42 5.23
CA ASN A 70 22.43 7.23 4.45
C ASN A 70 20.98 7.27 3.96
N LYS A 71 20.73 6.63 2.82
CA LYS A 71 19.39 6.46 2.26
C LYS A 71 18.99 5.00 2.25
N VAL A 72 17.76 4.74 2.66
CA VAL A 72 17.16 3.41 2.70
C VAL A 72 15.96 3.41 1.78
N GLU A 73 15.95 2.53 0.79
CA GLU A 73 14.85 2.36 -0.16
C GLU A 73 14.02 1.14 0.24
N GLY A 74 12.70 1.27 0.16
CA GLY A 74 11.74 0.21 0.44
C GLY A 74 11.16 0.32 1.84
N GLU A 75 9.84 0.46 1.90
CA GLU A 75 9.08 0.63 3.14
C GLU A 75 9.42 -0.43 4.20
N SER A 76 9.50 -1.70 3.79
CA SER A 76 9.78 -2.83 4.70
C SER A 76 11.21 -2.84 5.25
N GLN A 77 12.16 -2.16 4.60
CA GLN A 77 13.57 -2.14 5.00
C GLN A 77 13.87 -1.00 5.98
N ILE A 78 13.12 0.09 5.91
CA ILE A 78 13.36 1.31 6.68
C ILE A 78 13.44 1.04 8.20
N PRO A 79 12.51 0.31 8.85
CA PRO A 79 12.56 0.10 10.29
C PRO A 79 13.80 -0.67 10.74
N ASP A 80 14.13 -1.77 10.05
CA ASP A 80 15.29 -2.61 10.38
C ASP A 80 16.60 -1.85 10.19
N GLU A 81 16.67 -1.01 9.15
CA GLU A 81 17.86 -0.26 8.82
C GLU A 81 18.12 0.90 9.80
N VAL A 82 17.05 1.58 10.24
CA VAL A 82 17.10 2.60 11.31
C VAL A 82 17.71 2.01 12.58
N LEU A 83 17.26 0.81 12.96
CA LEU A 83 17.78 0.09 14.13
C LEU A 83 19.22 -0.37 13.93
N ARG A 84 19.53 -0.98 12.78
CA ARG A 84 20.86 -1.50 12.44
C ARG A 84 21.92 -0.40 12.42
N GLN A 85 21.60 0.77 11.87
CA GLN A 85 22.52 1.90 11.78
C GLN A 85 22.50 2.79 13.03
N ASN A 86 21.59 2.54 13.98
CA ASN A 86 21.34 3.39 15.14
C ASN A 86 21.21 4.88 14.74
N SER A 87 20.44 5.15 13.68
CA SER A 87 20.28 6.49 13.10
C SER A 87 18.81 6.77 12.79
N ARG A 88 18.31 7.91 13.26
CA ARG A 88 16.90 8.29 13.11
C ARG A 88 16.59 8.70 11.67
N ILE A 89 15.31 8.59 11.30
CA ILE A 89 14.81 9.13 10.03
C ILE A 89 14.86 10.65 10.11
N LYS A 90 15.55 11.28 9.16
CA LYS A 90 15.62 12.73 8.98
C LYS A 90 14.48 13.23 8.10
N LYS A 91 14.17 12.51 7.01
CA LYS A 91 13.01 12.79 6.13
C LYS A 91 12.66 11.58 5.26
N LEU A 92 11.42 11.58 4.78
CA LEU A 92 10.92 10.63 3.78
C LEU A 92 10.79 11.31 2.41
N MET A 93 10.92 10.50 1.36
CA MET A 93 10.74 10.86 -0.04
C MET A 93 10.09 9.68 -0.76
N ILE A 94 9.46 9.94 -1.90
CA ILE A 94 8.94 8.91 -2.79
C ILE A 94 9.71 8.90 -4.11
N GLU A 95 9.79 7.74 -4.76
CA GLU A 95 10.35 7.56 -6.10
C GLU A 95 9.37 6.72 -6.94
N PRO A 96 8.88 7.20 -8.09
CA PRO A 96 9.21 8.49 -8.70
C PRO A 96 8.66 9.68 -7.90
N LYS A 97 9.39 10.81 -7.92
CA LYS A 97 9.04 12.01 -7.11
C LYS A 97 7.79 12.73 -7.58
N ASP A 98 7.42 12.51 -8.83
CA ASP A 98 6.29 13.14 -9.51
C ASP A 98 5.10 12.19 -9.69
N ALA A 99 5.12 11.04 -9.00
CA ALA A 99 4.00 10.09 -8.94
C ALA A 99 2.69 10.83 -8.70
N LYS A 100 1.71 10.58 -9.57
CA LYS A 100 0.43 11.30 -9.53
C LYS A 100 -0.52 10.65 -8.55
N PRO A 101 -1.21 11.45 -7.70
CA PRO A 101 -2.30 10.92 -6.90
C PRO A 101 -3.45 10.51 -7.81
N LEU A 102 -4.26 9.57 -7.35
CA LEU A 102 -5.51 9.27 -8.03
C LEU A 102 -6.47 10.46 -7.95
N GLU A 103 -7.03 10.90 -9.08
CA GLU A 103 -7.95 12.06 -9.11
C GLU A 103 -9.15 11.88 -8.17
N ASP A 104 -9.69 10.67 -8.10
CA ASP A 104 -10.81 10.34 -7.23
C ASP A 104 -10.44 10.41 -5.74
N ALA A 105 -9.18 10.16 -5.38
CA ALA A 105 -8.70 10.37 -4.01
C ALA A 105 -8.63 11.86 -3.67
N ILE A 106 -8.23 12.71 -4.63
CA ILE A 106 -8.23 14.17 -4.45
C ILE A 106 -9.65 14.69 -4.26
N LYS A 107 -10.60 14.29 -5.14
CA LYS A 107 -12.02 14.67 -5.00
C LYS A 107 -12.59 14.24 -3.65
N ALA A 108 -12.31 13.01 -3.22
CA ALA A 108 -12.78 12.51 -1.94
C ALA A 108 -12.25 13.32 -0.75
N ILE A 109 -11.02 13.84 -0.84
CA ILE A 109 -10.45 14.74 0.18
C ILE A 109 -11.12 16.12 0.15
N GLU A 110 -11.37 16.68 -1.03
CA GLU A 110 -12.01 17.99 -1.20
C GLU A 110 -13.47 18.01 -0.72
N GLU A 111 -14.19 16.90 -0.91
CA GLU A 111 -15.59 16.73 -0.53
C GLU A 111 -15.79 16.24 0.91
N ALA A 112 -14.71 15.89 1.63
CA ALA A 112 -14.82 15.29 2.95
C ALA A 112 -15.24 16.31 4.02
N ASP A 113 -16.29 15.97 4.79
CA ASP A 113 -16.65 16.72 6.01
C ASP A 113 -15.60 16.57 7.11
N ALA A 114 -14.87 15.45 7.13
CA ALA A 114 -13.81 15.16 8.07
C ALA A 114 -12.75 14.21 7.47
N ILE A 115 -11.49 14.43 7.82
CA ILE A 115 -10.36 13.59 7.43
C ILE A 115 -9.74 12.98 8.68
N VAL A 116 -9.62 11.66 8.70
CA VAL A 116 -8.96 10.92 9.77
C VAL A 116 -7.63 10.39 9.25
N LEU A 117 -6.55 10.71 9.95
CA LEU A 117 -5.21 10.20 9.65
C LEU A 117 -4.85 9.13 10.69
N GLY A 118 -4.68 7.89 10.25
CA GLY A 118 -4.29 6.75 11.08
C GLY A 118 -5.47 5.88 11.59
N PRO A 119 -5.21 4.96 12.54
CA PRO A 119 -3.92 4.66 13.17
C PRO A 119 -2.97 3.94 12.19
N GLY A 120 -1.66 4.12 12.38
CA GLY A 120 -0.64 3.51 11.53
C GLY A 120 0.77 3.89 11.98
N SER A 121 1.78 3.28 11.35
CA SER A 121 3.16 3.72 11.51
C SER A 121 3.30 5.13 10.98
N LEU A 122 3.85 6.06 11.77
CA LEU A 122 4.00 7.45 11.35
C LEU A 122 4.82 7.62 10.06
N TYR A 123 5.72 6.67 9.78
CA TYR A 123 6.67 6.76 8.67
C TYR A 123 6.38 5.79 7.52
N THR A 124 5.59 4.75 7.76
CA THR A 124 5.46 3.62 6.82
C THR A 124 4.00 3.17 6.73
N SER A 125 3.04 4.08 6.84
CA SER A 125 1.61 3.82 6.66
C SER A 125 0.94 4.99 5.96
#